data_AF-A0A2V5VKE1-F1
#
_entry.id   AF-A0A2V5VKE1-F1
#
_cell.length_a   1.000
_cell.length_b   1.000
_cell.length_c   1.000
_cell.angle_alpha   90.00
_cell.angle_beta   90.00
_cell.angle_gamma   90.00
#
_symmetry.space_group_name_H-M   'P 1'
#
loop_
_entity.id
_entity.type
_entity.pdbx_description
1 polymer ?
#
loop_
_entity_poly.entity_id
_entity_poly.type
_entity_poly.pdbx_seq_one_letter_code
_entity_poly.pdbx_strand_id
1 'polypeptide(L)'
;MKKQISVVIAVTAVALLGGCAMFQESGQSALVGTWTNSLGTVWAIKADGTFDVDLKHHGRRDAWGTYTVQGDQATFQRTGGVKPKGCEGPGVYKFKRTDDTLHFTLVSDQCKLRQKNVLQSWKPWKKK
;
A
#
# COMPACT_ATOMS: atom_id res chain seq x y z
N MET A 1 12.29 69.45 23.83
CA MET A 1 12.45 68.01 24.15
C MET A 1 11.20 67.24 23.72
N LYS A 2 11.42 66.19 22.91
CA LYS A 2 10.60 65.01 22.54
C LYS A 2 9.11 65.14 22.18
N LYS A 3 8.86 65.01 20.86
CA LYS A 3 7.62 64.54 20.21
C LYS A 3 7.34 63.08 20.60
N GLN A 4 6.07 62.69 20.77
CA GLN A 4 5.62 61.34 20.46
C GLN A 4 4.22 61.38 19.83
N ILE A 5 4.16 60.94 18.58
CA ILE A 5 2.96 60.63 17.81
C ILE A 5 2.81 59.11 17.92
N SER A 6 1.69 58.62 18.46
CA SER A 6 1.37 57.20 18.49
C SER A 6 0.21 56.93 17.54
N VAL A 7 0.53 56.63 16.29
CA VAL A 7 -0.39 56.02 15.32
C VAL A 7 -0.29 54.52 15.51
N VAL A 8 -1.36 53.89 15.98
CA VAL A 8 -1.49 52.42 15.97
C VAL A 8 -2.57 52.06 14.96
N ILE A 9 -2.15 51.75 13.75
CA ILE A 9 -2.94 51.04 12.73
C ILE A 9 -2.29 49.67 12.60
N ALA A 10 -3.00 48.60 12.93
CA ALA A 10 -2.61 47.25 12.56
C ALA A 10 -3.85 46.44 12.21
N VAL A 11 -4.26 46.56 10.94
CA VAL A 11 -5.16 45.61 10.27
C VAL A 11 -4.28 44.70 9.44
N THR A 12 -4.22 43.41 9.79
CA THR A 12 -3.82 42.37 8.82
C THR A 12 -4.47 41.04 9.21
N ALA A 13 -5.60 40.74 8.56
CA ALA A 13 -6.19 39.41 8.60
C ALA A 13 -5.38 38.49 7.66
N VAL A 14 -4.71 37.49 8.23
CA VAL A 14 -4.02 36.45 7.46
C VAL A 14 -5.04 35.37 7.11
N ALA A 15 -5.50 35.36 5.85
CA ALA A 15 -6.30 34.27 5.31
C ALA A 15 -5.37 33.12 4.89
N LEU A 16 -5.26 32.09 5.74
CA LEU A 16 -4.56 30.83 5.43
C LEU A 16 -5.47 29.95 4.55
N LEU A 17 -5.28 30.00 3.23
CA LEU A 17 -5.78 28.96 2.32
C LEU A 17 -4.80 27.79 2.33
N GLY A 18 -4.89 26.95 3.38
CA GLY A 18 -4.23 25.64 3.40
C GLY A 18 -4.99 24.68 2.51
N GLY A 19 -4.64 24.60 1.23
CA GLY A 19 -5.08 23.51 0.37
C GLY A 19 -4.57 22.19 0.94
N CYS A 20 -5.47 21.29 1.32
CA CYS A 20 -5.10 19.91 1.65
C CYS A 20 -4.43 19.29 0.43
N ALA A 21 -3.09 19.24 0.42
CA ALA A 21 -2.38 18.37 -0.50
C ALA A 21 -2.89 16.95 -0.24
N MET A 22 -3.63 16.39 -1.19
CA MET A 22 -3.95 14.97 -1.19
C MET A 22 -2.63 14.22 -1.31
N PHE A 23 -2.03 13.87 -0.17
CA PHE A 23 -0.80 13.08 -0.13
C PHE A 23 -1.12 11.71 -0.71
N GLN A 24 -0.83 11.53 -2.00
CA GLN A 24 -0.91 10.22 -2.63
C GLN A 24 0.11 9.33 -1.92
N GLU A 25 -0.39 8.34 -1.17
CA GLU A 25 0.48 7.42 -0.46
C GLU A 25 1.37 6.71 -1.48
N SER A 26 2.68 6.72 -1.26
CA SER A 26 3.67 6.17 -2.20
C SER A 26 4.72 5.35 -1.46
N GLY A 27 5.55 4.62 -2.20
CA GLY A 27 6.56 3.75 -1.62
C GLY A 27 5.95 2.65 -0.75
N GLN A 28 6.69 2.22 0.28
CA GLN A 28 6.30 1.08 1.10
C GLN A 28 5.00 1.32 1.87
N SER A 29 4.76 2.53 2.39
CA SER A 29 3.56 2.80 3.19
C SER A 29 2.28 2.57 2.40
N ALA A 30 2.27 2.88 1.10
CA ALA A 30 1.13 2.65 0.21
C ALA A 30 0.76 1.17 0.02
N LEU A 31 1.69 0.25 0.31
CA LEU A 31 1.45 -1.20 0.25
C LEU A 31 1.09 -1.80 1.60
N VAL A 32 1.61 -1.22 2.69
CA VAL A 32 1.42 -1.76 4.03
C VAL A 32 -0.05 -1.73 4.41
N GLY A 33 -0.56 -2.86 4.88
CA GLY A 33 -1.96 -3.03 5.21
C GLY A 33 -2.38 -4.48 5.17
N THR A 34 -3.64 -4.72 5.58
CA THR A 34 -4.29 -6.01 5.36
C THR A 34 -5.37 -5.83 4.32
N TRP A 35 -5.26 -6.59 3.25
CA TRP A 35 -6.01 -6.41 2.02
C TRP A 35 -6.86 -7.64 1.73
N THR A 36 -7.97 -7.44 1.03
CA THR A 36 -8.76 -8.55 0.49
C THR A 36 -9.26 -8.25 -0.92
N ASN A 37 -9.56 -9.30 -1.68
CA ASN A 37 -10.01 -9.19 -3.06
C ASN A 37 -11.24 -10.05 -3.35
N SER A 38 -11.71 -10.03 -4.60
CA SER A 38 -12.88 -10.78 -5.08
C SER A 38 -12.75 -12.30 -4.96
N LEU A 39 -11.54 -12.84 -4.85
CA LEU A 39 -11.27 -14.27 -4.66
C LEU A 39 -11.32 -14.69 -3.19
N GLY A 40 -11.54 -13.74 -2.27
CA GLY A 40 -11.56 -13.99 -0.83
C GLY A 40 -10.18 -14.15 -0.21
N THR A 41 -9.10 -13.90 -0.96
CA THR A 41 -7.75 -13.89 -0.38
C THR A 41 -7.63 -12.76 0.64
N VAL A 42 -6.99 -13.01 1.77
CA VAL A 42 -6.54 -11.99 2.71
C VAL A 42 -5.02 -11.92 2.64
N TRP A 43 -4.49 -10.73 2.39
CA TRP A 43 -3.06 -10.50 2.24
C TRP A 43 -2.61 -9.41 3.21
N ALA A 44 -1.85 -9.80 4.22
CA ALA A 44 -1.23 -8.89 5.17
C ALA A 44 0.19 -8.55 4.70
N ILE A 45 0.41 -7.30 4.28
CA ILE A 45 1.71 -6.76 3.90
C ILE A 45 2.21 -5.87 5.04
N LYS A 46 3.34 -6.22 5.65
CA LYS A 46 3.82 -5.62 6.90
C LYS A 46 4.96 -4.65 6.67
N ALA A 47 5.14 -3.67 7.55
CA ALA A 47 6.20 -2.68 7.44
C ALA A 47 7.62 -3.26 7.60
N ASP A 48 7.76 -4.47 8.16
CA ASP A 48 9.04 -5.16 8.35
C ASP A 48 9.58 -5.85 7.08
N GLY A 49 8.93 -5.67 5.93
CA GLY A 49 9.33 -6.30 4.67
C GLY A 49 8.83 -7.74 4.51
N THR A 50 7.92 -8.21 5.37
CA THR A 50 7.29 -9.53 5.26
C THR A 50 5.82 -9.46 4.85
N PHE A 51 5.29 -10.59 4.40
CA PHE A 51 3.86 -10.72 4.14
C PHE A 51 3.33 -12.11 4.53
N ASP A 52 2.05 -12.15 4.89
CA ASP A 52 1.27 -13.38 5.09
C ASP A 52 0.06 -13.39 4.15
N VAL A 53 -0.29 -14.55 3.62
CA VAL A 53 -1.44 -14.78 2.75
C VAL A 53 -2.31 -15.86 3.37
N ASP A 54 -3.58 -15.55 3.58
CA ASP A 54 -4.65 -16.51 3.84
C ASP A 54 -5.51 -16.63 2.57
N LEU A 55 -5.29 -17.71 1.82
CA LEU A 55 -5.94 -17.94 0.53
C LEU A 55 -7.39 -18.41 0.71
N LYS A 56 -7.69 -19.03 1.85
CA LYS A 56 -8.96 -19.71 2.14
C LYS A 56 -9.84 -18.95 3.14
N HIS A 57 -9.36 -17.82 3.65
CA HIS A 57 -10.03 -16.96 4.62
C HIS A 57 -10.44 -17.71 5.91
N HIS A 58 -9.60 -18.64 6.38
CA HIS A 58 -9.83 -19.38 7.64
C HIS A 58 -9.12 -18.76 8.85
N GLY A 59 -8.48 -17.60 8.67
CA GLY A 59 -7.81 -16.87 9.74
C GLY A 59 -6.41 -17.37 10.06
N ARG A 60 -5.86 -18.31 9.27
CA ARG A 60 -4.47 -18.76 9.39
C ARG A 60 -3.73 -18.50 8.08
N ARG A 61 -2.42 -18.26 8.16
CA ARG A 61 -1.61 -18.11 6.95
C ARG A 61 -1.52 -19.43 6.19
N ASP A 62 -1.78 -19.39 4.88
CA ASP A 62 -1.55 -20.47 3.94
C ASP A 62 -0.18 -20.34 3.25
N ALA A 63 0.28 -19.11 3.01
CA ALA A 63 1.59 -18.80 2.42
C ALA A 63 2.19 -17.54 3.03
N TRP A 64 3.52 -17.38 2.94
CA TRP A 64 4.22 -16.20 3.45
C TRP A 64 5.52 -15.97 2.69
N GLY A 65 6.08 -14.77 2.86
CA GLY A 65 7.28 -14.37 2.16
C GLY A 65 7.84 -13.03 2.60
N THR A 66 8.77 -12.54 1.80
CA THR A 66 9.38 -11.21 1.93
C THR A 66 9.06 -10.38 0.70
N TYR A 67 9.14 -9.05 0.85
CA TYR A 67 9.02 -8.13 -0.26
C TYR A 67 9.99 -6.95 -0.12
N THR A 68 10.31 -6.35 -1.25
CA THR A 68 11.06 -5.10 -1.34
C THR A 68 10.30 -4.10 -2.21
N VAL A 69 10.54 -2.82 -1.98
CA VAL A 69 9.91 -1.71 -2.71
C VAL A 69 10.97 -0.78 -3.27
N GLN A 70 10.84 -0.44 -4.54
CA GLN A 70 11.63 0.58 -5.23
C GLN A 70 10.68 1.51 -5.97
N GLY A 71 10.43 2.70 -5.42
CA GLY A 71 9.44 3.63 -5.97
C GLY A 71 8.02 3.04 -5.96
N ASP A 72 7.43 2.89 -7.14
CA ASP A 72 6.10 2.32 -7.38
C ASP A 72 6.14 0.81 -7.70
N GLN A 73 7.29 0.15 -7.53
CA GLN A 73 7.47 -1.25 -7.88
C GLN A 73 7.77 -2.08 -6.63
N ALA A 74 7.10 -3.23 -6.52
CA ALA A 74 7.33 -4.19 -5.46
C ALA A 74 7.73 -5.55 -6.03
N THR A 75 8.68 -6.19 -5.35
CA THR A 75 9.10 -7.57 -5.62
C THR A 75 8.67 -8.44 -4.47
N PHE A 76 7.88 -9.48 -4.75
CA PHE A 76 7.38 -10.43 -3.75
C PHE A 76 8.03 -11.80 -3.95
N GLN A 77 8.66 -12.31 -2.90
CA GLN A 77 9.29 -13.63 -2.88
C GLN A 77 8.65 -14.49 -1.79
N ARG A 78 8.00 -15.59 -2.19
CA ARG A 78 7.50 -16.59 -1.24
C ARG A 78 8.68 -17.28 -0.57
N THR A 79 8.65 -17.40 0.76
CA THR A 79 9.67 -18.10 1.54
C THR A 79 9.10 -19.33 2.27
N GLY A 80 7.78 -19.47 2.35
CA GLY A 80 7.15 -20.67 2.92
C GLY A 80 5.67 -20.83 2.61
N GLY A 81 5.08 -21.87 3.18
CA GLY A 81 3.68 -22.28 2.99
C GLY A 81 3.40 -22.87 1.61
N VAL A 82 2.12 -22.81 1.20
CA VAL A 82 1.63 -23.41 -0.04
C VAL A 82 2.36 -22.83 -1.25
N LYS A 83 2.95 -23.72 -2.05
CA LYS A 83 3.56 -23.39 -3.34
C LYS A 83 2.76 -24.05 -4.46
N PRO A 84 1.99 -23.29 -5.25
CA PRO A 84 1.34 -23.85 -6.43
C PRO A 84 2.36 -24.36 -7.45
N LYS A 85 1.98 -25.35 -8.26
CA LYS A 85 2.86 -25.89 -9.32
C LYS A 85 3.22 -24.79 -10.32
N GLY A 86 4.50 -24.69 -10.68
CA GLY A 86 5.00 -23.69 -11.62
C GLY A 86 5.15 -22.29 -11.01
N CYS A 87 5.04 -22.15 -9.69
CA CYS A 87 5.21 -20.88 -8.99
C CYS A 87 6.53 -20.84 -8.24
N GLU A 88 7.60 -20.74 -9.01
CA GLU A 88 8.96 -20.51 -8.52
C GLU A 88 9.34 -19.04 -8.67
N GLY A 89 10.27 -18.59 -7.82
CA GLY A 89 10.88 -17.28 -7.92
C GLY A 89 9.98 -16.09 -7.57
N PRO A 90 10.50 -14.86 -7.77
CA PRO A 90 9.83 -13.65 -7.36
C PRO A 90 8.74 -13.24 -8.35
N GLY A 91 7.81 -12.40 -7.88
CA GLY A 91 6.83 -11.71 -8.71
C GLY A 91 7.02 -10.22 -8.55
N VAL A 92 7.15 -9.51 -9.66
CA VAL A 92 7.45 -8.08 -9.72
C VAL A 92 6.25 -7.36 -10.30
N TYR A 93 5.77 -6.37 -9.57
CA TYR A 93 4.56 -5.62 -9.90
C TYR A 93 4.77 -4.15 -9.64
N LYS A 94 4.24 -3.31 -10.53
CA LYS A 94 3.95 -1.93 -10.17
C LYS A 94 2.71 -1.90 -9.30
N PHE A 95 2.63 -0.95 -8.39
CA PHE A 95 1.46 -0.75 -7.55
C PHE A 95 1.07 0.72 -7.49
N LYS A 96 -0.22 0.95 -7.28
CA LYS A 96 -0.78 2.27 -7.00
C LYS A 96 -1.86 2.11 -5.95
N ARG A 97 -1.79 2.92 -4.90
CA ARG A 97 -2.89 3.11 -3.97
C ARG A 97 -3.68 4.35 -4.36
N THR A 98 -5.01 4.24 -4.37
CA THR A 98 -5.93 5.35 -4.58
C THR A 98 -7.01 5.22 -3.53
N ASP A 99 -7.00 6.16 -2.58
CA ASP A 99 -7.76 6.08 -1.34
C ASP A 99 -7.50 4.74 -0.61
N ASP A 100 -8.55 3.94 -0.44
CA ASP A 100 -8.51 2.64 0.20
C ASP A 100 -8.34 1.47 -0.77
N THR A 101 -8.10 1.74 -2.06
CA THR A 101 -7.95 0.68 -3.06
C THR A 101 -6.50 0.54 -3.49
N LEU A 102 -5.99 -0.69 -3.47
CA LEU A 102 -4.67 -1.05 -3.94
C LEU A 102 -4.77 -1.83 -5.25
N HIS A 103 -4.02 -1.37 -6.25
CA HIS A 103 -3.97 -1.97 -7.58
C HIS A 103 -2.54 -2.36 -7.93
N PHE A 104 -2.42 -3.47 -8.67
CA PHE A 104 -1.15 -3.95 -9.19
C PHE A 104 -1.19 -4.09 -10.71
N THR A 105 -0.07 -3.78 -11.35
CA THR A 105 0.19 -4.04 -12.76
C THR A 105 1.40 -4.94 -12.88
N LEU A 106 1.30 -5.96 -13.72
CA LEU A 106 2.37 -6.93 -13.94
C LEU A 106 3.62 -6.25 -14.54
N VAL A 107 4.78 -6.50 -13.94
CA VAL A 107 6.10 -6.20 -14.55
C VAL A 107 6.74 -7.50 -15.00
N SER A 108 6.93 -8.44 -14.08
CA SER A 108 7.49 -9.76 -14.38
C SER A 108 7.05 -10.78 -13.36
N ASP A 109 6.45 -11.87 -13.82
CA ASP A 109 6.03 -12.97 -12.97
C ASP A 109 5.84 -14.20 -13.87
N GLN A 110 6.39 -15.37 -13.50
CA GLN A 110 6.18 -16.61 -14.25
C GLN A 110 5.04 -17.47 -13.67
N CYS A 111 4.60 -17.18 -12.46
CA CYS A 111 3.51 -17.86 -11.76
C CYS A 111 2.14 -17.30 -12.19
N LYS A 112 1.49 -17.99 -13.15
CA LYS A 112 0.15 -17.60 -13.64
C LYS A 112 -0.92 -17.55 -12.55
N LEU A 113 -0.83 -18.43 -11.54
CA LEU A 113 -1.77 -18.45 -10.42
C LEU A 113 -1.59 -17.23 -9.49
N ARG A 114 -0.34 -16.79 -9.25
CA ARG A 114 -0.06 -15.57 -8.48
C ARG A 114 -0.53 -14.34 -9.24
N GLN A 115 -0.28 -14.27 -10.56
CA GLN A 115 -0.80 -13.20 -11.40
C GLN A 115 -2.32 -13.07 -11.32
N LYS A 116 -3.05 -14.18 -11.44
CA LYS A 116 -4.53 -14.19 -11.33
C LYS A 116 -5.02 -13.59 -10.01
N ASN A 117 -4.28 -13.78 -8.92
CA ASN A 117 -4.61 -13.27 -7.59
C ASN A 117 -4.16 -11.81 -7.40
N VAL A 118 -2.89 -11.52 -7.65
CA VAL A 118 -2.28 -10.19 -7.41
C VAL A 118 -2.94 -9.11 -8.28
N LEU A 119 -3.31 -9.43 -9.52
CA LEU A 119 -3.94 -8.47 -10.44
C LEU A 119 -5.43 -8.22 -10.16
N GLN A 120 -5.99 -8.79 -9.09
CA GLN A 120 -7.31 -8.36 -8.62
C GLN A 120 -7.26 -6.95 -8.02
N SER A 121 -8.42 -6.32 -7.88
CA SER A 121 -8.53 -5.11 -7.07
C SER A 121 -8.55 -5.47 -5.59
N TRP A 122 -7.75 -4.77 -4.79
CA TRP A 122 -7.61 -5.00 -3.36
C TRP A 122 -8.25 -3.87 -2.58
N LYS A 123 -9.03 -4.21 -1.56
CA LYS A 123 -9.67 -3.28 -0.62
C LYS A 123 -9.25 -3.61 0.80
N PRO A 124 -9.43 -2.71 1.79
CA PRO A 124 -9.02 -2.97 3.15
C PRO A 124 -9.83 -4.13 3.71
N TRP A 125 -9.15 -5.09 4.32
CA TRP A 125 -9.82 -6.19 5.00
C TRP A 125 -10.38 -5.69 6.33
N LYS A 126 -11.70 -5.77 6.48
CA LYS A 126 -12.39 -5.49 7.74
C LYS A 126 -12.70 -6.84 8.38
N LYS A 127 -12.01 -7.15 9.47
CA LYS A 127 -12.28 -8.35 10.26
C LYS A 127 -13.75 -8.32 10.67
N LYS A 128 -14.49 -9.37 10.31
CA LYS A 128 -15.86 -9.58 10.79
C LYS A 128 -15.83 -10.31 12.13
#